data_AF-A0A521YZH6-F1
#
_entry.id   AF-A0A521YZH6-F1
#
_cell.length_a   1.000
_cell.length_b   1.000
_cell.length_c   1.000
_cell.angle_alpha   90.00
_cell.angle_beta   90.00
_cell.angle_gamma   90.00
#
_symmetry.space_group_name_H-M   'P 1'
#
loop_
_entity.id
_entity.type
_entity.pdbx_description
1 polymer ?
#
loop_
_entity_poly.entity_id
_entity_poly.type
_entity_poly.pdbx_seq_one_letter_code
_entity_poly.pdbx_strand_id
1 'polypeptide(L)'
;MRGTEAHYAQRSLCDPAHSEANARAIADAVGFCHVHAAHVAAPRQFSSAMSAVMHRALAFLRPLFESRPGTEDHALEVQDHVLEILFAARGVCPACSFSERRLSGLLTRHASALRSGRAKDAARALCLQHFRALIGLSELSDLTHWVEMEVELLAAAENMLDADDPRALRRLTRLVAGRRARPPDIQPAPDSDCRVCVAMRTARARWLEVACGSVRTDAAPSLVMPTCAEHIWDCHEADDPNLAAYATRNAFELSLKNLRRAAVVLKQEERKLEEAKRSVWYRKKSPAYILGQRRRVVTKIPRCPACEHIAVARDGAIAGLLEDLRDKRKREEFQGGRGLCMKHYALARIIAPAGPVRDALTNTQLTELSSLQRKLSESPDKAWQDAAIYLSDGSRF
;
A
#
# COMPACT_ATOMS: atom_id res chain seq x y z
N MET A 1 10.83 17.96 1.40
CA MET A 1 9.75 17.30 0.62
C MET A 1 8.69 16.57 1.47
N ARG A 2 8.89 16.23 2.77
CA ARG A 2 7.87 15.50 3.57
C ARG A 2 6.52 16.22 3.71
N GLY A 3 6.50 17.55 3.71
CA GLY A 3 5.24 18.30 3.70
C GLY A 3 4.58 18.38 2.32
N THR A 4 5.31 18.20 1.22
CA THR A 4 4.80 18.57 -0.11
C THR A 4 3.90 17.53 -0.75
N GLU A 5 4.05 16.24 -0.42
CA GLU A 5 3.25 15.16 -1.02
C GLU A 5 1.88 15.03 -0.36
N ALA A 6 1.84 14.84 0.95
CA ALA A 6 0.58 14.82 1.70
C ALA A 6 -0.22 16.11 1.51
N HIS A 7 0.45 17.27 1.49
CA HIS A 7 -0.21 18.55 1.21
C HIS A 7 -0.72 18.62 -0.24
N TYR A 8 0.03 18.08 -1.22
CA TYR A 8 -0.44 18.04 -2.60
C TYR A 8 -1.67 17.14 -2.74
N ALA A 9 -1.64 15.92 -2.20
CA ALA A 9 -2.78 15.01 -2.22
C ALA A 9 -4.00 15.64 -1.53
N GLN A 10 -3.83 16.23 -0.35
CA GLN A 10 -4.90 16.93 0.37
C GLN A 10 -5.47 18.09 -0.44
N ARG A 11 -4.61 18.95 -1.01
CA ARG A 11 -5.04 20.07 -1.87
C ARG A 11 -5.80 19.58 -3.10
N SER A 12 -5.34 18.51 -3.74
CA SER A 12 -6.01 17.91 -4.89
C SER A 12 -7.35 17.28 -4.53
N LEU A 13 -7.47 16.65 -3.36
CA LEU A 13 -8.72 16.08 -2.86
C LEU A 13 -9.74 17.16 -2.48
N CYS A 14 -9.26 18.27 -1.92
CA CYS A 14 -10.09 19.41 -1.50
C CYS A 14 -10.38 20.41 -2.63
N ASP A 15 -9.99 20.13 -3.88
CA ASP A 15 -10.28 21.00 -5.02
C ASP A 15 -11.80 21.02 -5.30
N PRO A 16 -12.49 22.17 -5.14
CA PRO A 16 -13.93 22.26 -5.36
C PRO A 16 -14.35 21.85 -6.78
N ALA A 17 -13.51 22.16 -7.79
CA ALA A 17 -13.78 21.86 -9.19
C ALA A 17 -13.83 20.34 -9.47
N HIS A 18 -13.18 19.54 -8.62
CA HIS A 18 -13.10 18.09 -8.74
C HIS A 18 -13.77 17.37 -7.56
N SER A 19 -14.54 18.08 -6.74
CA SER A 19 -15.11 17.56 -5.48
C SER A 19 -15.97 16.31 -5.66
N GLU A 20 -16.79 16.23 -6.71
CA GLU A 20 -17.58 15.04 -7.02
C GLU A 20 -16.69 13.86 -7.46
N ALA A 21 -15.77 14.09 -8.39
CA ALA A 21 -14.85 13.06 -8.88
C ALA A 21 -13.97 12.50 -7.74
N ASN A 22 -13.52 13.38 -6.83
CA ASN A 22 -12.76 12.99 -5.65
C ASN A 22 -13.60 12.16 -4.68
N ALA A 23 -14.86 12.55 -4.45
CA ALA A 23 -15.78 11.79 -3.60
C ALA A 23 -16.08 10.40 -4.17
N ARG A 24 -16.29 10.28 -5.50
CA ARG A 24 -16.43 8.98 -6.19
C ARG A 24 -15.16 8.15 -6.05
N ALA A 25 -13.99 8.72 -6.31
CA ALA A 25 -12.72 8.01 -6.15
C ALA A 25 -12.51 7.48 -4.73
N ILE A 26 -12.93 8.22 -3.70
CA ILE A 26 -12.91 7.76 -2.30
C ILE A 26 -13.89 6.60 -2.10
N ALA A 27 -15.10 6.67 -2.64
CA ALA A 27 -16.08 5.59 -2.55
C ALA A 27 -15.59 4.32 -3.26
N ASP A 28 -15.10 4.44 -4.49
CA ASP A 28 -14.60 3.32 -5.31
C ASP A 28 -13.39 2.63 -4.67
N ALA A 29 -12.50 3.41 -4.04
CA ALA A 29 -11.36 2.88 -3.30
C ALA A 29 -11.72 2.42 -1.88
N VAL A 30 -12.99 2.60 -1.48
CA VAL A 30 -13.49 2.26 -0.15
C VAL A 30 -12.66 2.97 0.94
N GLY A 31 -12.27 4.21 0.61
CA GLY A 31 -11.57 5.15 1.47
C GLY A 31 -10.06 5.30 1.26
N PHE A 32 -9.30 5.39 2.35
CA PHE A 32 -7.89 5.77 2.36
C PHE A 32 -6.98 4.65 2.87
N CYS A 33 -5.69 4.65 2.49
CA CYS A 33 -4.70 3.90 3.26
C CYS A 33 -4.49 4.58 4.62
N HIS A 34 -4.04 3.84 5.62
CA HIS A 34 -3.86 4.36 6.98
C HIS A 34 -2.98 5.62 7.03
N VAL A 35 -1.89 5.65 6.23
CA VAL A 35 -0.98 6.80 6.16
C VAL A 35 -1.73 8.03 5.67
N HIS A 36 -2.46 7.93 4.56
CA HIS A 36 -3.17 9.06 3.99
C HIS A 36 -4.39 9.45 4.82
N ALA A 37 -5.06 8.50 5.47
CA ALA A 37 -6.13 8.79 6.41
C ALA A 37 -5.64 9.65 7.58
N ALA A 38 -4.49 9.31 8.18
CA ALA A 38 -3.86 10.12 9.21
C ALA A 38 -3.51 11.52 8.66
N HIS A 39 -2.85 11.61 7.51
CA HIS A 39 -2.50 12.92 6.93
C HIS A 39 -3.72 13.77 6.59
N VAL A 40 -4.78 13.15 6.07
CA VAL A 40 -6.05 13.81 5.78
C VAL A 40 -6.62 14.29 7.10
N ALA A 41 -6.82 13.42 8.09
CA ALA A 41 -7.40 13.70 9.41
C ALA A 41 -6.63 14.73 10.25
N ALA A 42 -5.38 15.04 9.93
CA ALA A 42 -4.61 16.07 10.63
C ALA A 42 -5.31 17.45 10.54
N PRO A 43 -5.46 18.20 11.66
CA PRO A 43 -6.11 19.51 11.67
C PRO A 43 -5.39 20.48 10.71
N ARG A 44 -6.08 20.91 9.64
CA ARG A 44 -5.51 21.77 8.59
C ARG A 44 -6.55 22.68 7.96
N GLN A 45 -6.07 23.63 7.15
CA GLN A 45 -6.78 24.72 6.46
C GLN A 45 -7.95 24.30 5.54
N PHE A 46 -8.24 23.01 5.37
CA PHE A 46 -9.20 22.49 4.39
C PHE A 46 -10.38 21.71 5.01
N SER A 47 -10.75 21.97 6.28
CA SER A 47 -11.78 21.19 7.00
C SER A 47 -13.12 21.16 6.27
N SER A 48 -13.64 22.32 5.84
CA SER A 48 -14.95 22.42 5.18
C SER A 48 -15.00 21.71 3.83
N ALA A 49 -13.98 21.90 2.98
CA ALA A 49 -13.88 21.25 1.68
C ALA A 49 -13.75 19.73 1.82
N MET A 50 -12.94 19.25 2.77
CA MET A 50 -12.80 17.82 3.04
C MET A 50 -14.11 17.23 3.58
N SER A 51 -14.78 17.94 4.49
CA SER A 51 -16.08 17.52 5.04
C SER A 51 -17.13 17.33 3.95
N ALA A 52 -17.22 18.28 3.00
CA ALA A 52 -18.12 18.17 1.85
C ALA A 52 -17.80 16.96 0.96
N VAL A 53 -16.52 16.71 0.69
CA VAL A 53 -16.07 15.55 -0.10
C VAL A 53 -16.38 14.23 0.62
N MET A 54 -16.12 14.15 1.93
CA MET A 54 -16.44 12.97 2.75
C MET A 54 -17.94 12.71 2.82
N HIS A 55 -18.75 13.73 3.04
CA HIS A 55 -20.20 13.61 3.07
C HIS A 55 -20.73 13.05 1.73
N ARG A 56 -20.20 13.53 0.59
CA ARG A 56 -20.53 12.98 -0.74
C ARG A 56 -20.04 11.54 -0.92
N ALA A 57 -18.83 11.22 -0.47
CA ALA A 57 -18.30 9.86 -0.56
C ALA A 57 -19.16 8.86 0.23
N LEU A 58 -19.61 9.22 1.44
CA LEU A 58 -20.55 8.40 2.21
C LEU A 58 -21.90 8.27 1.49
N ALA A 59 -22.39 9.34 0.87
CA ALA A 59 -23.62 9.30 0.08
C ALA A 59 -23.50 8.41 -1.18
N PHE A 60 -22.30 8.22 -1.75
CA PHE A 60 -22.07 7.24 -2.80
C PHE A 60 -21.94 5.81 -2.27
N LEU A 61 -21.33 5.62 -1.10
CA LEU A 61 -21.15 4.30 -0.49
C LEU A 61 -22.46 3.69 0.02
N ARG A 62 -23.36 4.50 0.59
CA ARG A 62 -24.56 4.00 1.26
C ARG A 62 -25.50 3.23 0.32
N PRO A 63 -25.87 3.76 -0.87
CA PRO A 63 -26.75 3.04 -1.80
C PRO A 63 -26.17 1.71 -2.27
N LEU A 64 -24.84 1.59 -2.39
CA LEU A 64 -24.17 0.34 -2.77
C LEU A 64 -24.43 -0.81 -1.78
N PHE A 65 -24.75 -0.48 -0.52
CA PHE A 65 -25.02 -1.44 0.52
C PHE A 65 -26.51 -1.52 0.91
N GLU A 66 -27.30 -0.47 0.63
CA GLU A 66 -28.75 -0.44 0.88
C GLU A 66 -29.55 -1.24 -0.14
N SER A 67 -29.05 -1.36 -1.38
CA SER A 67 -29.73 -2.05 -2.46
C SER A 67 -30.03 -3.51 -2.10
N ARG A 68 -31.26 -3.75 -1.63
CA ARG A 68 -31.83 -5.09 -1.60
C ARG A 68 -32.04 -5.50 -3.05
N PRO A 69 -31.59 -6.70 -3.45
CA PRO A 69 -31.98 -7.31 -4.71
C PRO A 69 -33.50 -7.24 -4.91
N GLY A 70 -33.99 -6.31 -5.73
CA GLY A 70 -35.41 -6.25 -6.08
C GLY A 70 -35.78 -7.39 -7.03
N THR A 71 -34.88 -7.69 -7.98
CA THR A 71 -34.95 -8.78 -8.96
C THR A 71 -33.60 -9.51 -9.01
N GLU A 72 -33.57 -10.77 -9.44
CA GLU A 72 -32.32 -11.56 -9.53
C GLU A 72 -31.27 -10.90 -10.42
N ASP A 73 -31.68 -10.30 -11.55
CA ASP A 73 -30.76 -9.61 -12.47
C ASP A 73 -30.14 -8.35 -11.85
N HIS A 74 -30.95 -7.52 -11.16
CA HIS A 74 -30.44 -6.35 -10.48
C HIS A 74 -29.57 -6.72 -9.27
N ALA A 75 -29.84 -7.87 -8.64
CA ALA A 75 -28.99 -8.44 -7.60
C ALA A 75 -27.57 -8.70 -8.11
N LEU A 76 -27.46 -9.29 -9.29
CA LEU A 76 -26.20 -9.67 -9.91
C LEU A 76 -25.39 -8.44 -10.31
N GLU A 77 -26.02 -7.46 -10.97
CA GLU A 77 -25.32 -6.22 -11.36
C GLU A 77 -24.81 -5.42 -10.15
N VAL A 78 -25.65 -5.25 -9.12
CA VAL A 78 -25.25 -4.57 -7.89
C VAL A 78 -24.16 -5.37 -7.18
N GLN A 79 -24.27 -6.70 -7.15
CA GLN A 79 -23.26 -7.55 -6.56
C GLN A 79 -21.92 -7.46 -7.32
N ASP A 80 -21.93 -7.47 -8.64
CA ASP A 80 -20.73 -7.34 -9.46
C ASP A 80 -20.07 -5.98 -9.27
N HIS A 81 -20.86 -4.90 -9.28
CA HIS A 81 -20.34 -3.56 -9.03
C HIS A 81 -19.78 -3.39 -7.60
N VAL A 82 -20.48 -3.95 -6.61
CA VAL A 82 -19.97 -4.02 -5.24
C VAL A 82 -18.67 -4.82 -5.23
N LEU A 83 -18.60 -6.00 -5.86
CA LEU A 83 -17.38 -6.80 -5.92
C LEU A 83 -16.24 -6.03 -6.60
N GLU A 84 -16.47 -5.32 -7.70
CA GLU A 84 -15.49 -4.46 -8.36
C GLU A 84 -14.92 -3.42 -7.40
N ILE A 85 -15.80 -2.71 -6.67
CA ILE A 85 -15.41 -1.71 -5.66
C ILE A 85 -14.65 -2.37 -4.50
N LEU A 86 -15.12 -3.51 -3.99
CA LEU A 86 -14.47 -4.21 -2.89
C LEU A 86 -13.13 -4.86 -3.31
N PHE A 87 -12.97 -5.25 -4.57
CA PHE A 87 -11.69 -5.66 -5.14
C PHE A 87 -10.77 -4.46 -5.35
N ALA A 88 -11.31 -3.32 -5.84
CA ALA A 88 -10.60 -2.06 -5.97
C ALA A 88 -10.17 -1.47 -4.61
N ALA A 89 -10.85 -1.80 -3.51
CA ALA A 89 -10.47 -1.44 -2.15
C ALA A 89 -9.08 -1.96 -1.74
N ARG A 90 -8.62 -3.05 -2.39
CA ARG A 90 -7.24 -3.58 -2.28
C ARG A 90 -6.22 -2.75 -3.05
N GLY A 91 -6.70 -1.88 -3.93
CA GLY A 91 -5.91 -1.01 -4.76
C GLY A 91 -5.38 0.23 -4.04
N VAL A 92 -4.85 1.14 -4.85
CA VAL A 92 -4.21 2.38 -4.43
C VAL A 92 -5.27 3.38 -4.00
N CYS A 93 -5.19 3.94 -2.79
CA CYS A 93 -6.16 4.95 -2.36
C CYS A 93 -6.03 6.25 -3.17
N PRO A 94 -7.05 7.13 -3.20
CA PRO A 94 -7.05 8.31 -4.07
C PRO A 94 -5.85 9.23 -3.82
N ALA A 95 -5.48 9.44 -2.55
CA ALA A 95 -4.30 10.21 -2.17
C ALA A 95 -2.98 9.59 -2.66
N CYS A 96 -2.85 8.26 -2.62
CA CYS A 96 -1.71 7.56 -3.21
C CYS A 96 -1.70 7.74 -4.74
N SER A 97 -2.86 7.64 -5.41
CA SER A 97 -2.96 7.84 -6.87
C SER A 97 -2.54 9.26 -7.30
N PHE A 98 -2.91 10.31 -6.56
CA PHE A 98 -2.40 11.66 -6.79
C PHE A 98 -0.87 11.74 -6.62
N SER A 99 -0.35 11.12 -5.57
CA SER A 99 1.08 11.08 -5.29
C SER A 99 1.86 10.33 -6.36
N GLU A 100 1.35 9.19 -6.83
CA GLU A 100 1.92 8.38 -7.91
C GLU A 100 1.91 9.11 -9.25
N ARG A 101 0.83 9.83 -9.59
CA ARG A 101 0.79 10.66 -10.80
C ARG A 101 1.85 11.76 -10.78
N ARG A 102 1.99 12.44 -9.64
CA ARG A 102 3.03 13.46 -9.47
C ARG A 102 4.43 12.85 -9.55
N LEU A 103 4.64 11.72 -8.87
CA LEU A 103 5.90 10.99 -8.90
C LEU A 103 6.24 10.54 -10.33
N SER A 104 5.27 10.01 -11.07
CA SER A 104 5.45 9.60 -12.46
C SER A 104 5.93 10.76 -13.33
N GLY A 105 5.34 11.96 -13.20
CA GLY A 105 5.81 13.14 -13.91
C GLY A 105 7.24 13.56 -13.54
N LEU A 106 7.64 13.39 -12.27
CA LEU A 106 9.02 13.62 -11.83
C LEU A 106 9.99 12.57 -12.39
N LEU A 107 9.61 11.30 -12.37
CA LEU A 107 10.40 10.19 -12.89
C LEU A 107 10.55 10.27 -14.42
N THR A 108 9.53 10.68 -15.16
CA THR A 108 9.64 10.91 -16.61
C THR A 108 10.64 12.00 -16.94
N ARG A 109 10.61 13.12 -16.19
CA ARG A 109 11.62 14.18 -16.33
C ARG A 109 13.01 13.68 -15.97
N HIS A 110 13.11 12.87 -14.91
CA HIS A 110 14.36 12.25 -14.49
C HIS A 110 14.93 11.31 -15.57
N ALA A 111 14.11 10.41 -16.11
CA ALA A 111 14.48 9.51 -17.21
C ALA A 111 14.99 10.28 -18.43
N SER A 112 14.28 11.35 -18.82
CA SER A 112 14.69 12.23 -19.91
C SER A 112 16.05 12.90 -19.63
N ALA A 113 16.27 13.37 -18.40
CA ALA A 113 17.53 13.97 -18.00
C ALA A 113 18.68 12.96 -18.06
N LEU A 114 18.46 11.73 -17.58
CA LEU A 114 19.46 10.66 -17.64
C LEU A 114 19.81 10.28 -19.09
N ARG A 115 18.81 10.07 -19.95
CA ARG A 115 19.02 9.80 -21.39
C ARG A 115 19.82 10.90 -22.09
N SER A 116 19.57 12.16 -21.74
CA SER A 116 20.28 13.29 -22.33
C SER A 116 21.72 13.47 -21.81
N GLY A 117 22.20 12.61 -20.91
CA GLY A 117 23.53 12.74 -20.30
C GLY A 117 23.71 13.97 -19.39
N ARG A 118 22.69 14.82 -19.26
CA ARG A 118 22.68 16.03 -18.42
C ARG A 118 22.70 15.73 -16.91
N ALA A 119 22.53 14.47 -16.55
CA ALA A 119 22.24 14.05 -15.18
C ALA A 119 23.11 12.87 -14.74
N LYS A 120 24.38 12.82 -15.17
CA LYS A 120 25.33 11.75 -14.78
C LYS A 120 25.42 11.57 -13.26
N ASP A 121 25.33 12.65 -12.48
CA ASP A 121 25.28 12.58 -11.01
C ASP A 121 23.86 12.40 -10.43
N ALA A 122 22.81 12.69 -11.20
CA ALA A 122 21.43 12.57 -10.71
C ALA A 122 20.95 11.11 -10.62
N ALA A 123 21.55 10.21 -11.41
CA ALA A 123 21.34 8.77 -11.33
C ALA A 123 21.58 8.21 -9.92
N ARG A 124 22.47 8.87 -9.14
CA ARG A 124 22.97 8.38 -7.86
C ARG A 124 22.00 8.51 -6.68
N ALA A 125 20.72 8.83 -6.89
CA ALA A 125 19.84 9.30 -5.81
C ALA A 125 18.42 8.71 -5.75
N LEU A 126 18.08 7.69 -6.56
CA LEU A 126 16.80 7.01 -6.39
C LEU A 126 16.91 5.93 -5.31
N CYS A 127 15.92 5.86 -4.43
CA CYS A 127 15.75 4.65 -3.63
C CYS A 127 15.20 3.52 -4.52
N LEU A 128 15.34 2.28 -4.08
CA LEU A 128 14.89 1.09 -4.82
C LEU A 128 13.42 1.15 -5.24
N GLN A 129 12.56 1.74 -4.40
CA GLN A 129 11.14 1.95 -4.75
C GLN A 129 10.99 2.88 -5.95
N HIS A 130 11.69 4.02 -5.96
CA HIS A 130 11.66 4.97 -7.06
C HIS A 130 12.36 4.43 -8.30
N PHE A 131 13.44 3.67 -8.15
CA PHE A 131 14.08 2.96 -9.24
C PHE A 131 13.11 1.97 -9.91
N ARG A 132 12.40 1.14 -9.14
CA ARG A 132 11.39 0.23 -9.68
C ARG A 132 10.25 0.97 -10.39
N ALA A 133 9.83 2.12 -9.87
CA ALA A 133 8.85 2.97 -10.54
C ALA A 133 9.39 3.54 -11.86
N LEU A 134 10.67 3.96 -11.90
CA LEU A 134 11.36 4.39 -13.11
C LEU A 134 11.39 3.28 -14.17
N ILE A 135 11.67 2.04 -13.76
CA ILE A 135 11.65 0.84 -14.63
C ILE A 135 10.25 0.60 -15.22
N GLY A 136 9.19 0.91 -14.47
CA GLY A 136 7.81 0.88 -14.96
C GLY A 136 7.53 1.89 -16.08
N LEU A 137 8.35 2.93 -16.20
CA LEU A 137 8.23 4.00 -17.20
C LEU A 137 9.28 3.89 -18.32
N SER A 138 10.30 3.05 -18.16
CA SER A 138 11.44 2.97 -19.09
C SER A 138 11.07 2.27 -20.40
N GLU A 139 11.70 2.69 -21.49
CA GLU A 139 11.57 2.01 -22.78
C GLU A 139 12.40 0.71 -22.81
N LEU A 140 12.17 -0.13 -23.81
CA LEU A 140 12.83 -1.43 -23.94
C LEU A 140 14.35 -1.30 -24.12
N SER A 141 14.81 -0.29 -24.84
CA SER A 141 16.23 -0.03 -25.14
C SER A 141 17.05 0.29 -23.91
N ASP A 142 16.45 0.93 -22.91
CA ASP A 142 17.21 1.51 -21.82
C ASP A 142 17.29 0.58 -20.59
N LEU A 143 16.44 -0.45 -20.55
CA LEU A 143 16.19 -1.23 -19.34
C LEU A 143 17.44 -1.92 -18.79
N THR A 144 18.18 -2.62 -19.65
CA THR A 144 19.39 -3.35 -19.24
C THR A 144 20.43 -2.39 -18.69
N HIS A 145 20.65 -1.27 -19.39
CA HIS A 145 21.57 -0.22 -18.95
C HIS A 145 21.18 0.36 -17.57
N TRP A 146 19.90 0.67 -17.34
CA TRP A 146 19.44 1.17 -16.04
C TRP A 146 19.70 0.18 -14.89
N VAL A 147 19.47 -1.11 -15.14
CA VAL A 147 19.68 -2.14 -14.12
C VAL A 147 21.16 -2.32 -13.81
N GLU A 148 22.04 -2.30 -14.81
CA GLU A 148 23.49 -2.38 -14.60
C GLU A 148 24.01 -1.20 -13.79
N MET A 149 23.60 0.02 -14.16
CA MET A 149 23.97 1.23 -13.45
C MET A 149 23.52 1.20 -11.98
N GLU A 150 22.31 0.71 -11.69
CA GLU A 150 21.83 0.55 -10.32
C GLU A 150 22.61 -0.54 -9.55
N VAL A 151 22.99 -1.64 -10.23
CA VAL A 151 23.85 -2.68 -9.62
C VAL A 151 25.21 -2.11 -9.26
N GLU A 152 25.82 -1.31 -10.12
CA GLU A 152 27.10 -0.64 -9.84
C GLU A 152 27.00 0.33 -8.67
N LEU A 153 25.93 1.13 -8.62
CA LEU A 153 25.66 2.06 -7.52
C LEU A 153 25.51 1.31 -6.20
N LEU A 154 24.68 0.27 -6.16
CA LEU A 154 24.48 -0.53 -4.95
C LEU A 154 25.77 -1.25 -4.56
N ALA A 155 26.51 -1.85 -5.50
CA ALA A 155 27.79 -2.46 -5.20
C ALA A 155 28.82 -1.46 -4.62
N ALA A 156 28.81 -0.20 -5.08
CA ALA A 156 29.64 0.83 -4.47
C ALA A 156 29.19 1.19 -3.04
N ALA A 157 27.88 1.14 -2.76
CA ALA A 157 27.32 1.34 -1.42
C ALA A 157 27.56 0.15 -0.47
N GLU A 158 27.83 -1.06 -0.99
CA GLU A 158 28.18 -2.26 -0.22
C GLU A 158 29.40 -1.99 0.67
N ASN A 159 30.41 -1.29 0.15
CA ASN A 159 31.60 -0.88 0.90
C ASN A 159 31.31 0.08 2.08
N MET A 160 30.11 0.67 2.14
CA MET A 160 29.70 1.52 3.26
C MET A 160 29.17 0.71 4.45
N LEU A 161 28.93 -0.59 4.30
CA LEU A 161 28.37 -1.47 5.34
C LEU A 161 29.36 -1.87 6.43
N ASP A 162 30.65 -1.85 6.10
CA ASP A 162 31.74 -2.27 7.00
C ASP A 162 32.09 -1.22 8.05
N ALA A 163 31.64 0.02 7.85
CA ALA A 163 31.67 1.02 8.90
C ALA A 163 30.44 0.83 9.79
N ASP A 164 30.64 0.51 11.07
CA ASP A 164 29.61 0.63 12.12
C ASP A 164 29.23 2.11 12.38
N ASP A 165 28.97 2.86 11.29
CA ASP A 165 28.58 4.26 11.26
C ASP A 165 27.03 4.35 11.15
N PRO A 166 26.33 4.86 12.19
CA PRO A 166 24.89 5.08 12.15
C PRO A 166 24.43 6.00 11.00
N ARG A 167 25.30 6.87 10.48
CA ARG A 167 24.99 7.69 9.30
C ARG A 167 25.03 6.87 8.01
N ALA A 168 25.98 5.93 7.88
CA ALA A 168 26.01 4.99 6.77
C ALA A 168 24.74 4.11 6.76
N LEU A 169 24.38 3.52 7.91
CA LEU A 169 23.16 2.71 8.03
C LEU A 169 21.90 3.49 7.62
N ARG A 170 21.73 4.73 8.09
CA ARG A 170 20.59 5.57 7.70
C ARG A 170 20.58 5.94 6.22
N ARG A 171 21.73 6.15 5.60
CA ARG A 171 21.83 6.37 4.15
C ARG A 171 21.40 5.13 3.39
N LEU A 172 21.88 3.96 3.80
CA LEU A 172 21.50 2.69 3.20
C LEU A 172 20.01 2.39 3.37
N THR A 173 19.46 2.65 4.56
CA THR A 173 18.03 2.52 4.83
C THR A 173 17.22 3.38 3.86
N ARG A 174 17.64 4.63 3.63
CA ARG A 174 16.97 5.51 2.66
C ARG A 174 17.10 5.02 1.22
N LEU A 175 18.20 4.36 0.90
CA LEU A 175 18.42 3.75 -0.42
C LEU A 175 17.48 2.57 -0.64
N VAL A 176 17.30 1.69 0.35
CA VAL A 176 16.47 0.47 0.19
C VAL A 176 14.98 0.71 0.45
N ALA A 177 14.66 1.46 1.51
CA ALA A 177 13.31 1.66 2.01
C ALA A 177 12.75 3.05 1.67
N GLY A 178 13.49 3.88 0.93
CA GLY A 178 13.11 5.27 0.71
C GLY A 178 13.08 6.06 2.01
N ARG A 179 12.49 7.26 1.98
CA ARG A 179 12.25 8.01 3.22
C ARG A 179 10.93 7.54 3.81
N ARG A 180 10.89 7.20 5.10
CA ARG A 180 9.62 7.07 5.81
C ARG A 180 8.85 8.38 5.68
N ALA A 181 7.67 8.33 5.08
CA ALA A 181 6.65 9.33 5.35
C ALA A 181 6.21 9.05 6.78
N ARG A 182 6.82 9.73 7.75
CA ARG A 182 6.32 9.65 9.13
C ARG A 182 4.92 10.27 9.08
N PRO A 183 3.83 9.50 9.27
CA PRO A 183 2.54 10.13 9.43
C PRO A 183 2.65 11.14 10.59
N PRO A 184 1.87 12.23 10.60
CA PRO A 184 1.73 13.04 11.80
C PRO A 184 1.49 12.09 12.99
N ASP A 185 1.95 12.45 14.20
CA ASP A 185 1.72 11.68 15.46
C ASP A 185 0.24 11.71 15.84
N ILE A 186 -0.63 11.32 14.91
CA ILE A 186 -2.00 10.96 15.13
C ILE A 186 -1.90 9.54 15.62
N GLN A 187 -1.88 9.39 16.94
CA GLN A 187 -2.13 8.11 17.57
C GLN A 187 -3.30 7.46 16.81
N PRO A 188 -3.20 6.18 16.43
CA PRO A 188 -4.35 5.51 15.86
C PRO A 188 -5.48 5.76 16.85
N ALA A 189 -6.67 6.17 16.36
CA ALA A 189 -7.77 6.47 17.25
C ALA A 189 -7.85 5.33 18.28
N PRO A 190 -7.69 5.62 19.59
CA PRO A 190 -7.55 4.59 20.62
C PRO A 190 -8.71 3.60 20.62
N ASP A 191 -9.82 3.95 19.94
CA ASP A 191 -11.08 3.23 19.86
C ASP A 191 -11.35 2.60 18.48
N SER A 192 -10.33 2.29 17.65
CA SER A 192 -10.58 1.49 16.46
C SER A 192 -10.88 0.04 16.87
N ASP A 193 -12.10 -0.23 17.35
CA ASP A 193 -12.57 -1.53 17.87
C ASP A 193 -12.70 -2.62 16.79
N CYS A 194 -12.22 -2.33 15.57
CA CYS A 194 -12.18 -3.33 14.50
C CYS A 194 -11.26 -4.48 14.91
N ARG A 195 -11.88 -5.62 15.24
CA ARG A 195 -11.20 -6.86 15.64
C ARG A 195 -10.10 -7.31 14.66
N VAL A 196 -10.28 -7.06 13.37
CA VAL A 196 -9.28 -7.40 12.34
C VAL A 196 -8.05 -6.50 12.43
N CYS A 197 -8.23 -5.18 12.56
CA CYS A 197 -7.12 -4.24 12.80
C CYS A 197 -6.36 -4.60 14.08
N VAL A 198 -7.06 -4.97 15.16
CA VAL A 198 -6.45 -5.42 16.41
C VAL A 198 -5.58 -6.67 16.17
N ALA A 199 -6.12 -7.69 15.50
CA ALA A 199 -5.38 -8.91 15.20
C ALA A 199 -4.13 -8.64 14.35
N MET A 200 -4.22 -7.78 13.34
CA MET A 200 -3.08 -7.38 12.50
C MET A 200 -2.00 -6.63 13.29
N ARG A 201 -2.39 -5.70 14.18
CA ARG A 201 -1.45 -5.00 15.06
C ARG A 201 -0.75 -5.96 16.02
N THR A 202 -1.50 -6.89 16.62
CA THR A 202 -0.93 -7.93 17.49
C THR A 202 0.04 -8.82 16.72
N ALA A 203 -0.30 -9.22 15.50
CA ALA A 203 0.57 -10.02 14.66
C ALA A 203 1.86 -9.28 14.27
N ARG A 204 1.77 -7.98 13.95
CA ARG A 204 2.95 -7.13 13.71
C ARG A 204 3.86 -7.05 14.93
N ALA A 205 3.29 -6.82 16.12
CA ALA A 205 4.05 -6.76 17.37
C ALA A 205 4.77 -8.10 17.65
N ARG A 206 4.04 -9.23 17.53
CA ARG A 206 4.62 -10.58 17.68
C ARG A 206 5.71 -10.86 16.66
N TRP A 207 5.52 -10.48 15.39
CA TRP A 207 6.55 -10.62 14.37
C TRP A 207 7.81 -9.82 14.75
N LEU A 208 7.65 -8.59 15.25
CA LEU A 208 8.78 -7.75 15.66
C LEU A 208 9.54 -8.35 16.86
N GLU A 209 8.82 -8.91 17.83
CA GLU A 209 9.40 -9.67 18.95
C GLU A 209 10.21 -10.88 18.46
N VAL A 210 9.66 -11.66 17.52
CA VAL A 210 10.34 -12.81 16.91
C VAL A 210 11.58 -12.35 16.14
N ALA A 211 11.47 -11.30 15.33
CA ALA A 211 12.58 -10.75 14.56
C ALA A 211 13.72 -10.28 15.48
N CYS A 212 13.38 -9.58 16.57
CA CYS A 212 14.32 -9.17 17.60
C CYS A 212 14.99 -10.38 18.27
N GLY A 213 14.20 -11.39 18.68
CA GLY A 213 14.71 -12.64 19.24
C GLY A 213 15.67 -13.37 18.30
N SER A 214 15.33 -13.50 17.01
CA SER A 214 16.17 -14.13 16.00
C SER A 214 17.50 -13.40 15.78
N VAL A 215 17.52 -12.07 15.82
CA VAL A 215 18.77 -11.30 15.71
C VAL A 215 19.65 -11.48 16.95
N ARG A 216 19.06 -11.47 18.15
CA ARG A 216 19.81 -11.65 19.41
C ARG A 216 20.42 -13.04 19.58
N THR A 217 19.75 -14.05 19.04
CA THR A 217 20.15 -15.46 19.17
C THR A 217 20.85 -16.00 17.92
N ASP A 218 20.98 -15.19 16.87
CA ASP A 218 21.41 -15.60 15.53
C ASP A 218 20.64 -16.80 14.96
N ALA A 219 19.39 -17.00 15.41
CA ALA A 219 18.54 -18.11 15.00
C ALA A 219 17.84 -17.80 13.66
N ALA A 220 18.58 -18.00 12.57
CA ALA A 220 18.13 -17.80 11.19
C ALA A 220 17.42 -16.46 10.90
N PRO A 221 18.00 -15.30 11.30
CA PRO A 221 17.32 -14.00 11.21
C PRO A 221 16.86 -13.63 9.79
N SER A 222 17.58 -14.06 8.74
CA SER A 222 17.20 -13.83 7.33
C SER A 222 15.81 -14.34 6.93
N LEU A 223 15.26 -15.34 7.62
CA LEU A 223 13.92 -15.89 7.33
C LEU A 223 12.78 -14.99 7.82
N VAL A 224 13.02 -14.17 8.83
CA VAL A 224 12.01 -13.30 9.45
C VAL A 224 12.20 -11.83 9.12
N MET A 225 13.33 -11.46 8.51
CA MET A 225 13.63 -10.07 8.17
C MET A 225 12.71 -9.49 7.09
N PRO A 226 12.35 -8.21 7.21
CA PRO A 226 11.47 -7.57 6.26
C PRO A 226 12.17 -7.27 4.94
N THR A 227 11.41 -7.27 3.84
CA THR A 227 11.89 -6.91 2.50
C THR A 227 11.20 -5.66 1.93
N CYS A 228 10.16 -5.18 2.61
CA CYS A 228 9.44 -3.97 2.21
C CYS A 228 9.82 -2.77 3.08
N ALA A 229 9.70 -1.57 2.50
CA ALA A 229 10.11 -0.32 3.13
C ALA A 229 9.47 -0.09 4.52
N GLU A 230 8.17 -0.36 4.63
CA GLU A 230 7.39 -0.18 5.85
C GLU A 230 7.98 -0.95 7.04
N HIS A 231 8.09 -2.27 6.90
CA HIS A 231 8.57 -3.11 7.99
C HIS A 231 10.08 -2.98 8.24
N ILE A 232 10.86 -2.53 7.26
CA ILE A 232 12.26 -2.10 7.53
C ILE A 232 12.24 -0.91 8.49
N TRP A 233 11.36 0.07 8.27
CA TRP A 233 11.27 1.21 9.17
C TRP A 233 10.72 0.85 10.56
N ASP A 234 9.92 -0.19 10.68
CA ASP A 234 9.48 -0.71 11.98
C ASP A 234 10.65 -1.27 12.80
N CYS A 235 11.56 -1.99 12.14
CA CYS A 235 12.81 -2.42 12.77
C CYS A 235 13.66 -1.24 13.24
N HIS A 236 13.59 -0.07 12.58
CA HIS A 236 14.26 1.16 13.03
C HIS A 236 13.58 1.87 14.19
N GLU A 237 12.27 1.64 14.39
CA GLU A 237 11.50 2.21 15.49
C GLU A 237 11.46 1.29 16.72
N ALA A 238 11.87 0.03 16.56
CA ALA A 238 12.10 -0.87 17.68
C ALA A 238 13.26 -0.35 18.56
N ASP A 239 13.17 -0.64 19.86
CA ASP A 239 14.23 -0.32 20.84
C ASP A 239 15.42 -1.30 20.76
N ASP A 240 15.82 -1.67 19.53
CA ASP A 240 16.92 -2.59 19.26
C ASP A 240 17.70 -2.13 18.00
N PRO A 241 18.86 -1.46 18.16
CA PRO A 241 19.63 -0.95 17.03
C PRO A 241 20.21 -2.08 16.15
N ASN A 242 20.41 -3.28 16.69
CA ASN A 242 20.90 -4.42 15.92
C ASN A 242 19.83 -4.93 14.96
N LEU A 243 18.56 -4.90 15.38
CA LEU A 243 17.43 -5.25 14.51
C LEU A 243 17.34 -4.30 13.30
N ALA A 244 17.48 -2.98 13.52
CA ALA A 244 17.48 -1.98 12.45
C ALA A 244 18.65 -2.19 11.46
N ALA A 245 19.85 -2.46 11.99
CA ALA A 245 21.04 -2.74 11.20
C ALA A 245 20.87 -4.00 10.34
N TYR A 246 20.43 -5.10 10.96
CA TYR A 246 20.25 -6.38 10.29
C TYR A 246 19.15 -6.31 9.22
N ALA A 247 17.98 -5.73 9.55
CA ALA A 247 16.89 -5.57 8.58
C ALA A 247 17.32 -4.76 7.34
N THR A 248 18.10 -3.69 7.54
CA THR A 248 18.61 -2.86 6.45
C THR A 248 19.63 -3.60 5.59
N ARG A 249 20.61 -4.27 6.22
CA ARG A 249 21.64 -5.08 5.55
C ARG A 249 20.99 -6.20 4.72
N ASN A 250 20.10 -6.98 5.34
CA ASN A 250 19.37 -8.05 4.64
C ASN A 250 18.56 -7.54 3.44
N ALA A 251 17.81 -6.44 3.60
CA ALA A 251 17.03 -5.86 2.50
C ALA A 251 17.92 -5.34 1.36
N PHE A 252 19.07 -4.77 1.69
CA PHE A 252 20.07 -4.31 0.72
C PHE A 252 20.68 -5.47 -0.05
N GLU A 253 21.25 -6.45 0.66
CA GLU A 253 21.90 -7.63 0.06
C GLU A 253 20.95 -8.38 -0.86
N LEU A 254 19.71 -8.61 -0.40
CA LEU A 254 18.69 -9.28 -1.19
C LEU A 254 18.34 -8.49 -2.45
N SER A 255 18.24 -7.17 -2.34
CA SER A 255 17.94 -6.30 -3.49
C SER A 255 19.08 -6.28 -4.50
N LEU A 256 20.32 -6.14 -4.05
CA LEU A 256 21.52 -6.19 -4.89
C LEU A 256 21.64 -7.54 -5.59
N LYS A 257 21.47 -8.65 -4.87
CA LYS A 257 21.46 -10.01 -5.42
C LYS A 257 20.40 -10.19 -6.50
N ASN A 258 19.18 -9.67 -6.27
CA ASN A 258 18.10 -9.76 -7.24
C ASN A 258 18.37 -8.90 -8.49
N LEU A 259 18.92 -7.70 -8.33
CA LEU A 259 19.28 -6.84 -9.46
C LEU A 259 20.45 -7.42 -10.28
N ARG A 260 21.47 -8.00 -9.63
CA ARG A 260 22.56 -8.74 -10.31
C ARG A 260 21.99 -9.88 -11.15
N ARG A 261 21.06 -10.68 -10.58
CA ARG A 261 20.37 -11.75 -11.32
C ARG A 261 19.54 -11.20 -12.49
N ALA A 262 18.81 -10.10 -12.27
CA ALA A 262 18.00 -9.46 -13.30
C ALA A 262 18.88 -8.97 -14.47
N ALA A 263 20.01 -8.32 -14.19
CA ALA A 263 20.96 -7.87 -15.22
C ALA A 263 21.44 -9.04 -16.11
N VAL A 264 21.81 -10.17 -15.49
CA VAL A 264 22.25 -11.37 -16.23
C VAL A 264 21.12 -11.92 -17.11
N VAL A 265 19.90 -12.04 -16.57
CA VAL A 265 18.74 -12.55 -17.32
C VAL A 265 18.41 -11.62 -18.50
N LEU A 266 18.38 -10.30 -18.29
CA LEU A 266 18.08 -9.33 -19.33
C LEU A 266 19.10 -9.41 -20.49
N LYS A 267 20.40 -9.47 -20.20
CA LYS A 267 21.45 -9.66 -21.21
C LYS A 267 21.27 -10.95 -22.00
N GLN A 268 20.95 -12.05 -21.31
CA GLN A 268 20.69 -13.34 -21.97
C GLN A 268 19.45 -13.28 -22.87
N GLU A 269 18.39 -12.61 -22.43
CA GLU A 269 17.17 -12.42 -23.23
C GLU A 269 17.40 -11.52 -24.44
N GLU A 270 18.24 -10.48 -24.31
CA GLU A 270 18.66 -9.64 -25.44
C GLU A 270 19.42 -10.45 -26.47
N ARG A 271 20.43 -11.22 -26.04
CA ARG A 271 21.20 -12.09 -26.93
C ARG A 271 20.30 -13.11 -27.64
N LYS A 272 19.43 -13.79 -26.89
CA LYS A 272 18.46 -14.75 -27.45
C LYS A 272 17.50 -14.08 -28.45
N LEU A 273 17.08 -12.84 -28.19
CA LEU A 273 16.21 -12.10 -29.12
C LEU A 273 16.95 -11.74 -30.40
N GLU A 274 18.21 -11.28 -30.32
CA GLU A 274 19.04 -10.99 -31.50
C GLU A 274 19.36 -12.24 -32.32
N GLU A 275 19.67 -13.36 -31.66
CA GLU A 275 19.83 -14.66 -32.31
C GLU A 275 18.52 -15.11 -32.98
N ALA A 276 17.39 -15.00 -32.27
CA ALA A 276 16.09 -15.37 -32.81
C ALA A 276 15.72 -14.54 -34.03
N LYS A 277 15.98 -13.23 -34.05
CA LYS A 277 15.74 -12.34 -35.20
C LYS A 277 16.47 -12.77 -36.49
N ARG A 278 17.57 -13.54 -36.37
CA ARG A 278 18.32 -14.09 -37.52
C ARG A 278 17.72 -15.39 -38.05
N SER A 279 16.84 -16.04 -37.30
CA SER A 279 16.19 -17.29 -37.72
C SER A 279 15.05 -17.03 -38.70
N VAL A 280 14.95 -17.87 -39.73
CA VAL A 280 13.84 -17.87 -40.70
C VAL A 280 12.49 -18.13 -40.01
N TRP A 281 12.50 -18.79 -38.85
CA TRP A 281 11.30 -19.13 -38.07
C TRP A 281 10.92 -18.05 -37.04
N TYR A 282 11.55 -16.87 -37.09
CA TYR A 282 11.28 -15.81 -36.14
C TYR A 282 9.86 -15.26 -36.27
N ARG A 283 9.06 -15.44 -35.22
CA ARG A 283 7.78 -14.73 -35.07
C ARG A 283 7.98 -13.51 -34.18
N LYS A 284 7.78 -12.33 -34.76
CA LYS A 284 7.89 -11.05 -34.05
C LYS A 284 6.88 -11.01 -32.90
N LYS A 285 7.38 -11.00 -31.66
CA LYS A 285 6.55 -10.75 -30.46
C LYS A 285 6.24 -9.26 -30.36
N SER A 286 5.09 -8.94 -29.77
CA SER A 286 4.73 -7.54 -29.47
C SER A 286 5.80 -6.90 -28.55
N PRO A 287 6.29 -5.68 -28.84
CA PRO A 287 7.22 -4.97 -27.98
C PRO A 287 6.69 -4.80 -26.55
N ALA A 288 5.38 -4.56 -26.40
CA ALA A 288 4.74 -4.42 -25.08
C ALA A 288 4.81 -5.72 -24.26
N TYR A 289 4.68 -6.87 -24.91
CA TYR A 289 4.81 -8.17 -24.25
C TYR A 289 6.25 -8.41 -23.75
N ILE A 290 7.24 -8.17 -24.60
CA ILE A 290 8.67 -8.32 -24.23
C ILE A 290 9.02 -7.38 -23.08
N LEU A 291 8.62 -6.11 -23.19
CA LEU A 291 8.85 -5.11 -22.15
C LEU A 291 8.17 -5.50 -20.83
N GLY A 292 6.95 -6.01 -20.88
CA GLY A 292 6.23 -6.52 -19.71
C GLY A 292 6.96 -7.67 -19.01
N GLN A 293 7.50 -8.64 -19.77
CA GLN A 293 8.28 -9.75 -19.21
C GLN A 293 9.57 -9.24 -18.57
N ARG A 294 10.33 -8.39 -19.25
CA ARG A 294 11.59 -7.85 -18.75
C ARG A 294 11.41 -6.98 -17.51
N ARG A 295 10.40 -6.11 -17.49
CA ARG A 295 10.06 -5.33 -16.30
C ARG A 295 9.76 -6.23 -15.11
N ARG A 296 9.01 -7.33 -15.30
CA ARG A 296 8.73 -8.31 -14.22
C ARG A 296 10.01 -8.92 -13.65
N VAL A 297 11.03 -9.19 -14.46
CA VAL A 297 12.32 -9.72 -13.97
C VAL A 297 12.98 -8.75 -12.99
N VAL A 298 12.92 -7.44 -13.28
CA VAL A 298 13.54 -6.39 -12.45
C VAL A 298 12.69 -6.03 -11.23
N THR A 299 11.36 -5.96 -11.39
CA THR A 299 10.45 -5.50 -10.34
C THR A 299 9.95 -6.61 -9.43
N LYS A 300 10.34 -7.87 -9.65
CA LYS A 300 9.97 -8.97 -8.76
C LYS A 300 10.63 -8.79 -7.39
N ILE A 301 9.80 -8.46 -6.40
CA ILE A 301 10.20 -8.37 -4.99
C ILE A 301 9.77 -9.67 -4.31
N PRO A 302 10.65 -10.31 -3.50
CA PRO A 302 10.21 -11.39 -2.62
C PRO A 302 9.15 -10.86 -1.66
N ARG A 303 8.17 -11.71 -1.33
CA ARG A 303 7.16 -11.34 -0.33
C ARG A 303 7.85 -11.02 0.99
N CYS A 304 7.33 -10.01 1.68
CA CYS A 304 7.86 -9.60 2.96
C CYS A 304 7.30 -10.53 4.05
N PRO A 305 8.14 -11.22 4.86
CA PRO A 305 7.67 -12.11 5.91
C PRO A 305 6.70 -11.43 6.89
N ALA A 306 6.95 -10.17 7.24
CA ALA A 306 6.06 -9.37 8.08
C ALA A 306 4.67 -9.17 7.45
N CYS A 307 4.63 -8.80 6.16
CA CYS A 307 3.38 -8.64 5.43
C CYS A 307 2.60 -9.97 5.35
N GLU A 308 3.28 -11.09 5.16
CA GLU A 308 2.64 -12.42 5.15
C GLU A 308 2.05 -12.77 6.52
N HIS A 309 2.80 -12.54 7.60
CA HIS A 309 2.33 -12.81 8.96
C HIS A 309 1.08 -11.97 9.31
N ILE A 310 1.10 -10.68 8.94
CA ILE A 310 -0.04 -9.78 9.10
C ILE A 310 -1.23 -10.20 8.24
N ALA A 311 -1.00 -10.63 6.99
CA ALA A 311 -2.06 -11.09 6.11
C ALA A 311 -2.74 -12.37 6.64
N VAL A 312 -1.95 -13.33 7.17
CA VAL A 312 -2.49 -14.54 7.81
C VAL A 312 -3.34 -14.18 9.02
N ALA A 313 -2.89 -13.24 9.86
CA ALA A 313 -3.66 -12.79 11.02
C ALA A 313 -4.97 -12.10 10.62
N ARG A 314 -4.95 -11.28 9.57
CA ARG A 314 -6.15 -10.66 8.99
C ARG A 314 -7.16 -11.71 8.53
N ASP A 315 -6.69 -12.65 7.71
CA ASP A 315 -7.55 -13.66 7.11
C ASP A 315 -8.12 -14.60 8.18
N GLY A 316 -7.32 -14.96 9.18
CA GLY A 316 -7.76 -15.71 10.36
C GLY A 316 -8.78 -14.96 11.22
N ALA A 317 -8.59 -13.65 11.43
CA ALA A 317 -9.53 -12.82 12.18
C ALA A 317 -10.88 -12.66 11.45
N ILE A 318 -10.86 -12.54 10.12
CA ILE A 318 -12.07 -12.50 9.31
C ILE A 318 -12.79 -13.85 9.36
N ALA A 319 -12.06 -14.96 9.17
CA ALA A 319 -12.65 -16.30 9.26
C ALA A 319 -13.30 -16.54 10.63
N GLY A 320 -12.61 -16.20 11.72
CA GLY A 320 -13.14 -16.30 13.09
C GLY A 320 -14.38 -15.44 13.32
N LEU A 321 -14.40 -14.20 12.80
CA LEU A 321 -15.58 -13.34 12.86
C LEU A 321 -16.76 -13.95 12.09
N LEU A 322 -16.55 -14.43 10.87
CA LEU A 322 -17.62 -15.01 10.06
C LEU A 322 -18.22 -16.27 10.70
N GLU A 323 -17.39 -17.06 11.39
CA GLU A 323 -17.86 -18.20 12.19
C GLU A 323 -18.68 -17.74 13.41
N ASP A 324 -18.19 -16.73 14.15
CA ASP A 324 -18.90 -16.15 15.29
C ASP A 324 -20.29 -15.61 14.88
N LEU A 325 -20.38 -14.96 13.72
CA LEU A 325 -21.64 -14.43 13.19
C LEU A 325 -22.63 -15.52 12.74
N ARG A 326 -22.26 -16.80 12.73
CA ARG A 326 -23.24 -17.89 12.53
C ARG A 326 -24.12 -18.07 13.77
N ASP A 327 -23.58 -17.82 14.96
CA ASP A 327 -24.34 -17.82 16.21
C ASP A 327 -25.22 -16.57 16.30
N LYS A 328 -26.51 -16.76 16.58
CA LYS A 328 -27.47 -15.66 16.70
C LYS A 328 -27.09 -14.67 17.80
N ARG A 329 -26.64 -15.13 18.97
CA ARG A 329 -26.31 -14.26 20.11
C ARG A 329 -25.10 -13.38 19.80
N LYS A 330 -24.04 -13.97 19.23
CA LYS A 330 -22.83 -13.23 18.84
C LYS A 330 -23.11 -12.24 17.70
N ARG A 331 -24.03 -12.59 16.80
CA ARG A 331 -24.52 -11.68 15.74
C ARG A 331 -25.20 -10.45 16.32
N GLU A 332 -26.08 -10.63 17.30
CA GLU A 332 -26.76 -9.52 18.00
C GLU A 332 -25.74 -8.63 18.75
N GLU A 333 -24.76 -9.24 19.43
CA GLU A 333 -23.66 -8.52 20.08
C GLU A 333 -22.84 -7.69 19.08
N PHE A 334 -22.49 -8.28 17.93
CA PHE A 334 -21.76 -7.58 16.87
C PHE A 334 -22.55 -6.39 16.31
N GLN A 335 -23.87 -6.52 16.17
CA GLN A 335 -24.74 -5.44 15.69
C GLN A 335 -24.86 -4.28 16.69
N GLY A 336 -24.64 -4.53 17.98
CA GLY A 336 -24.57 -3.49 19.01
C GLY A 336 -23.22 -2.76 19.08
N GLY A 337 -22.18 -3.26 18.41
CA GLY A 337 -20.83 -2.68 18.42
C GLY A 337 -20.52 -1.78 17.22
N ARG A 338 -19.29 -1.24 17.18
CA ARG A 338 -18.79 -0.36 16.09
C ARG A 338 -18.45 -1.09 14.77
N GLY A 339 -18.67 -2.40 14.69
CA GLY A 339 -18.45 -3.19 13.48
C GLY A 339 -16.99 -3.28 13.00
N LEU A 340 -16.80 -3.26 11.68
CA LEU A 340 -15.49 -3.32 11.02
C LEU A 340 -15.15 -1.97 10.38
N CYS A 341 -13.86 -1.65 10.24
CA CYS A 341 -13.49 -0.55 9.36
C CYS A 341 -13.88 -0.89 7.91
N MET A 342 -14.09 0.13 7.09
CA MET A 342 -14.68 -0.04 5.77
C MET A 342 -13.91 -1.04 4.87
N LYS A 343 -12.58 -1.07 4.96
CA LYS A 343 -11.73 -2.04 4.21
C LYS A 343 -11.87 -3.48 4.70
N HIS A 344 -11.96 -3.70 6.01
CA HIS A 344 -12.15 -5.04 6.56
C HIS A 344 -13.59 -5.52 6.39
N TYR A 345 -14.57 -4.63 6.46
CA TYR A 345 -15.93 -4.92 6.04
C TYR A 345 -15.95 -5.40 4.59
N ALA A 346 -15.29 -4.68 3.67
CA ALA A 346 -15.24 -5.06 2.26
C ALA A 346 -14.68 -6.48 2.06
N LEU A 347 -13.56 -6.79 2.71
CA LEU A 347 -12.97 -8.11 2.63
C LEU A 347 -13.85 -9.20 3.25
N ALA A 348 -14.42 -8.96 4.43
CA ALA A 348 -15.32 -9.90 5.10
C ALA A 348 -16.59 -10.14 4.26
N ARG A 349 -17.14 -9.09 3.65
CA ARG A 349 -18.37 -9.13 2.86
C ARG A 349 -18.23 -9.92 1.56
N ILE A 350 -17.05 -9.91 0.93
CA ILE A 350 -16.73 -10.76 -0.23
C ILE A 350 -16.78 -12.25 0.16
N ILE A 351 -16.25 -12.59 1.34
CA ILE A 351 -16.07 -13.98 1.78
C ILE A 351 -17.34 -14.53 2.47
N ALA A 352 -18.14 -13.66 3.09
CA ALA A 352 -19.33 -14.06 3.85
C ALA A 352 -20.36 -14.78 2.97
N PRO A 353 -20.93 -15.91 3.43
CA PRO A 353 -22.03 -16.59 2.72
C PRO A 353 -23.26 -15.69 2.65
N ALA A 354 -24.12 -15.91 1.66
CA ALA A 354 -25.41 -15.21 1.59
C ALA A 354 -26.30 -15.52 2.82
N GLY A 355 -27.19 -14.60 3.17
CA GLY A 355 -28.13 -14.74 4.28
C GLY A 355 -27.69 -14.04 5.58
N PRO A 356 -28.08 -14.56 6.76
CA PRO A 356 -28.05 -13.80 8.02
C PRO A 356 -26.68 -13.25 8.44
N VAL A 357 -25.57 -13.91 8.06
CA VAL A 357 -24.20 -13.46 8.39
C VAL A 357 -23.88 -12.19 7.60
N ARG A 358 -24.14 -12.22 6.30
CA ARG A 358 -23.91 -11.13 5.37
C ARG A 358 -24.85 -9.96 5.66
N ASP A 359 -26.10 -10.22 5.97
CA ASP A 359 -27.07 -9.19 6.36
C ASP A 359 -26.64 -8.49 7.65
N ALA A 360 -26.13 -9.23 8.64
CA ALA A 360 -25.61 -8.64 9.87
C ALA A 360 -24.42 -7.71 9.60
N LEU A 361 -23.44 -8.15 8.80
CA LEU A 361 -22.31 -7.31 8.39
C LEU A 361 -22.81 -6.03 7.71
N THR A 362 -23.71 -6.16 6.73
CA THR A 362 -24.20 -5.03 5.94
C THR A 362 -25.02 -4.05 6.79
N ASN A 363 -25.90 -4.55 7.67
CA ASN A 363 -26.70 -3.70 8.54
C ASN A 363 -25.84 -2.91 9.54
N THR A 364 -24.87 -3.55 10.20
CA THR A 364 -23.94 -2.86 11.11
C THR A 364 -23.19 -1.76 10.35
N GLN A 365 -22.72 -2.06 9.14
CA GLN A 365 -22.00 -1.08 8.31
C GLN A 365 -22.87 0.11 7.91
N LEU A 366 -24.12 -0.13 7.51
CA LEU A 366 -25.07 0.92 7.13
C LEU A 366 -25.41 1.84 8.31
N THR A 367 -25.58 1.27 9.51
CA THR A 367 -25.82 2.05 10.74
C THR A 367 -24.66 3.00 11.02
N GLU A 368 -23.41 2.53 10.92
CA GLU A 368 -22.25 3.37 11.17
C GLU A 368 -22.04 4.43 10.07
N LEU A 369 -22.23 4.07 8.79
CA LEU A 369 -22.18 5.04 7.68
C LEU A 369 -23.24 6.15 7.86
N SER A 370 -24.45 5.79 8.30
CA SER A 370 -25.53 6.74 8.58
C SER A 370 -25.20 7.63 9.79
N SER A 371 -24.61 7.07 10.84
CA SER A 371 -24.12 7.80 12.00
C SER A 371 -23.06 8.83 11.62
N LEU A 372 -22.06 8.43 10.83
CA LEU A 372 -20.99 9.32 10.34
C LEU A 372 -21.53 10.41 9.42
N GLN A 373 -22.45 10.08 8.52
CA GLN A 373 -23.08 11.07 7.64
C GLN A 373 -23.86 12.11 8.44
N ARG A 374 -24.62 11.68 9.46
CA ARG A 374 -25.32 12.59 10.38
C ARG A 374 -24.35 13.50 11.14
N LYS A 375 -23.27 12.93 11.71
CA LYS A 375 -22.23 13.71 12.41
C LYS A 375 -21.56 14.74 11.50
N LEU A 376 -21.32 14.39 10.23
CA LEU A 376 -20.76 15.31 9.23
C LEU A 376 -21.69 16.50 8.95
N SER A 377 -23.00 16.27 8.92
CA SER A 377 -24.00 17.33 8.77
C SER A 377 -24.12 18.21 10.02
N GLU A 378 -24.04 17.62 11.22
CA GLU A 378 -24.18 18.33 12.50
C GLU A 378 -22.90 19.08 12.93
N SER A 379 -21.72 18.55 12.59
CA SER A 379 -20.42 19.04 13.08
C SER A 379 -19.33 18.86 12.03
N PRO A 380 -19.41 19.59 10.90
CA PRO A 380 -18.55 19.37 9.75
C PRO A 380 -17.07 19.60 10.02
N ASP A 381 -16.69 20.38 11.04
CA ASP A 381 -15.28 20.68 11.35
C ASP A 381 -14.55 19.56 12.09
N LYS A 382 -15.27 18.63 12.73
CA LYS A 382 -14.67 17.54 13.53
C LYS A 382 -14.98 16.17 12.95
N ALA A 383 -16.21 15.94 12.50
CA ALA A 383 -16.69 14.61 12.10
C ALA A 383 -16.00 14.03 10.86
N TRP A 384 -15.37 14.85 10.03
CA TRP A 384 -14.64 14.39 8.85
C TRP A 384 -13.36 13.62 9.20
N GLN A 385 -12.78 13.86 10.38
CA GLN A 385 -11.63 13.10 10.88
C GLN A 385 -12.07 11.67 11.22
N ASP A 386 -13.19 11.53 11.92
CA ASP A 386 -13.79 10.24 12.23
C ASP A 386 -14.13 9.47 10.94
N ALA A 387 -14.74 10.15 9.96
CA ALA A 387 -15.03 9.56 8.66
C ALA A 387 -13.76 9.12 7.92
N ALA A 388 -12.71 9.94 7.89
CA ALA A 388 -11.44 9.59 7.25
C ALA A 388 -10.79 8.37 7.91
N ILE A 389 -10.85 8.27 9.25
CA ILE A 389 -10.31 7.14 10.02
C ILE A 389 -11.17 5.88 9.79
N TYR A 390 -12.49 6.01 9.78
CA TYR A 390 -13.40 4.88 9.54
C TYR A 390 -13.27 4.30 8.13
N LEU A 391 -13.13 5.19 7.15
CA LEU A 391 -12.83 4.86 5.75
C LEU A 391 -11.36 4.43 5.56
N SER A 392 -10.58 4.25 6.61
CA SER A 392 -9.21 3.77 6.51
C SER A 392 -9.05 2.35 6.99
N ASP A 393 -7.93 1.73 6.62
CA ASP A 393 -7.45 0.60 7.39
C ASP A 393 -6.98 1.14 8.75
N GLY A 394 -7.68 0.83 9.84
CA GLY A 394 -7.32 1.27 11.20
C GLY A 394 -6.02 0.65 11.71
N SER A 395 -5.42 -0.25 10.95
CA SER A 395 -4.05 -0.68 11.16
C SER A 395 -3.11 0.46 10.79
N ARG A 396 -2.41 1.04 11.78
CA ARG A 396 -1.04 1.45 11.48
C ARG A 396 -0.35 0.15 11.04
N PHE A 397 -0.15 -0.01 9.73
CA PHE A 397 0.71 -1.07 9.22
C PHE A 397 2.17 -0.69 9.36
#